data_AF-A0A2K9NPM5-F1
#
_entry.id   AF-A0A2K9NPM5-F1
#
_cell.length_a   1.000
_cell.length_b   1.000
_cell.length_c   1.000
_cell.angle_alpha   90.00
_cell.angle_beta   90.00
_cell.angle_gamma   90.00
#
_symmetry.space_group_name_H-M   'P 1'
#
loop_
_entity.id
_entity.type
_entity.pdbx_description
1 polymer ?
#
loop_
_entity_poly.entity_id
_entity_poly.type
_entity_poly.pdbx_seq_one_letter_code
_entity_poly.pdbx_strand_id
1 'polypeptide(L)'
;MDTEVNAIPKGLRTVTPYIIVSDPKKALDFYEKALGAKIISKVEIQQGQIAHAEFKVGDSIIMMAGDDPGMHLSPQTGEYRSVSFMVYVPDVDAAAEKAMAAGMKMVKEVRDQFYGDRTGTFEDPFGHIWTLGTHIEDLTPDEIKERAQRVYS
;
A
#
# COMPACT_ATOMS: atom_id res chain seq x y z
N MET A 1 -28.59 -22.83 -18.28
CA MET A 1 -28.83 -21.74 -17.32
C MET A 1 -27.77 -20.72 -17.58
N ASP A 2 -28.12 -19.58 -18.18
CA ASP A 2 -27.20 -18.46 -18.30
C ASP A 2 -26.96 -17.92 -16.89
N THR A 3 -25.82 -18.28 -16.30
CA THR A 3 -25.34 -17.60 -15.10
C THR A 3 -24.97 -16.19 -15.52
N GLU A 4 -25.83 -15.24 -15.18
CA GLU A 4 -25.59 -13.81 -15.38
C GLU A 4 -24.20 -13.48 -14.82
N VAL A 5 -23.29 -13.06 -15.71
CA VAL A 5 -21.89 -12.81 -15.37
C VAL A 5 -21.81 -11.46 -14.68
N ASN A 6 -21.33 -11.43 -13.44
CA ASN A 6 -20.96 -10.19 -12.79
C ASN A 6 -19.73 -9.60 -13.47
N ALA A 7 -19.92 -8.57 -14.29
CA ALA A 7 -18.84 -7.94 -15.07
C ALA A 7 -17.76 -7.29 -14.18
N ILE A 8 -18.11 -6.93 -12.93
CA ILE A 8 -17.17 -6.42 -11.93
C ILE A 8 -17.01 -7.50 -10.84
N PRO A 9 -15.79 -8.04 -10.64
CA PRO A 9 -15.56 -9.03 -9.60
C PRO A 9 -15.88 -8.48 -8.20
N LYS A 10 -16.50 -9.32 -7.37
CA LYS A 10 -16.93 -8.93 -6.02
C LYS A 10 -15.74 -8.50 -5.17
N GLY A 11 -15.85 -7.33 -4.53
CA GLY A 11 -14.83 -6.79 -3.63
C GLY A 11 -13.81 -5.87 -4.30
N LEU A 12 -13.61 -6.01 -5.61
CA LEU A 12 -12.81 -5.07 -6.38
C LEU A 12 -13.56 -3.75 -6.56
N ARG A 13 -12.79 -2.69 -6.70
CA ARG A 13 -13.28 -1.36 -7.08
C ARG A 13 -12.95 -1.10 -8.53
N THR A 14 -13.64 -0.15 -9.15
CA THR A 14 -13.42 0.26 -10.56
C THR A 14 -11.94 0.53 -10.86
N VAL A 15 -11.20 1.07 -9.89
CA VAL A 15 -9.74 1.12 -9.89
C VAL A 15 -9.26 0.32 -8.69
N THR A 16 -8.46 -0.71 -8.96
CA THR A 16 -7.80 -1.53 -7.93
C THR A 16 -6.30 -1.45 -8.16
N PRO A 17 -5.49 -1.10 -7.14
CA PRO A 17 -4.05 -1.07 -7.30
C PRO A 17 -3.50 -2.44 -7.69
N TYR A 18 -2.58 -2.44 -8.64
CA TYR A 18 -1.83 -3.61 -9.05
C TYR A 18 -0.34 -3.29 -8.89
N ILE A 19 0.33 -3.96 -7.95
CA ILE A 19 1.74 -3.75 -7.67
C ILE A 19 2.62 -4.84 -8.29
N ILE A 20 3.83 -4.45 -8.67
CA ILE A 20 4.83 -5.35 -9.23
C ILE A 20 6.00 -5.41 -8.26
N VAL A 21 6.38 -6.62 -7.87
CA VAL A 21 7.45 -6.89 -6.91
C VAL A 21 8.46 -7.87 -7.49
N SER A 22 9.70 -7.79 -7.05
CA SER A 22 10.78 -8.67 -7.52
C SER A 22 10.63 -10.13 -7.03
N ASP A 23 9.99 -10.34 -5.87
CA ASP A 23 9.73 -11.66 -5.29
C ASP A 23 8.32 -11.72 -4.69
N PRO A 24 7.30 -12.14 -5.46
CA PRO A 24 5.92 -12.21 -5.01
C PRO A 24 5.70 -13.07 -3.77
N LYS A 25 6.44 -14.17 -3.61
CA LYS A 25 6.26 -15.07 -2.47
C LYS A 25 6.71 -14.39 -1.19
N LYS A 26 7.89 -13.77 -1.19
CA LYS A 26 8.37 -12.99 -0.04
C LYS A 26 7.49 -11.77 0.22
N ALA A 27 6.93 -11.17 -0.82
CA ALA A 27 6.05 -10.01 -0.69
C ALA A 27 4.76 -10.34 0.07
N LEU A 28 4.11 -11.47 -0.22
CA LEU A 28 2.94 -11.91 0.54
C LEU A 28 3.28 -12.10 2.02
N ASP A 29 4.33 -12.88 2.33
CA ASP A 29 4.76 -13.12 3.71
C ASP A 29 5.09 -11.80 4.44
N PHE A 30 5.68 -10.84 3.73
CA PHE A 30 6.00 -9.52 4.25
C PHE A 30 4.74 -8.70 4.53
N TYR A 31 3.79 -8.59 3.59
CA TYR A 31 2.59 -7.79 3.78
C TYR A 31 1.68 -8.34 4.89
N GLU A 32 1.61 -9.66 5.07
CA GLU A 32 0.93 -10.27 6.22
C GLU A 32 1.54 -9.80 7.54
N LYS A 33 2.88 -9.84 7.65
CA LYS A 33 3.59 -9.44 8.87
C LYS A 33 3.55 -7.93 9.12
N ALA A 34 3.83 -7.11 8.11
CA ALA A 34 3.96 -5.66 8.25
C ALA A 34 2.58 -4.98 8.37
N LEU A 35 1.65 -5.32 7.48
CA LEU A 35 0.38 -4.60 7.33
C LEU A 35 -0.83 -5.41 7.82
N GLY A 36 -0.62 -6.65 8.30
CA GLY A 36 -1.75 -7.52 8.66
C GLY A 36 -2.56 -7.94 7.44
N ALA A 37 -1.91 -8.04 6.28
CA ALA A 37 -2.58 -8.44 5.05
C ALA A 37 -3.24 -9.82 5.19
N LYS A 38 -4.30 -10.06 4.42
CA LYS A 38 -4.97 -11.37 4.30
C LYS A 38 -4.98 -11.79 2.85
N ILE A 39 -4.35 -12.92 2.53
CA ILE A 39 -4.34 -13.46 1.18
C ILE A 39 -5.77 -13.89 0.81
N ILE A 40 -6.27 -13.37 -0.31
CA ILE A 40 -7.59 -13.72 -0.87
C ILE A 40 -7.42 -14.85 -1.89
N SER A 41 -6.47 -14.68 -2.81
CA SER A 41 -6.21 -15.64 -3.88
C SER A 41 -4.75 -15.58 -4.32
N LYS A 42 -4.25 -16.70 -4.83
CA LYS A 42 -2.95 -16.77 -5.52
C LYS A 42 -3.02 -17.78 -6.65
N VAL A 43 -2.37 -17.44 -7.76
CA VAL A 43 -2.20 -18.30 -8.93
C VAL A 43 -0.72 -18.63 -9.04
N GLU A 44 -0.40 -19.88 -8.76
CA GLU A 44 0.95 -20.43 -8.91
C GLU A 44 1.10 -21.08 -10.29
N ILE A 45 2.24 -20.83 -10.94
CA ILE A 45 2.65 -21.46 -12.19
C ILE A 45 3.79 -22.44 -11.91
N GLN A 46 4.55 -22.81 -12.95
CA GLN A 46 5.64 -23.77 -12.84
C GLN A 46 6.64 -23.38 -11.74
N GLN A 47 7.13 -24.38 -11.00
CA GLN A 47 8.13 -24.22 -9.95
C GLN A 47 7.68 -23.32 -8.76
N GLY A 48 6.38 -23.11 -8.58
CA GLY A 48 5.84 -22.36 -7.44
C GLY A 48 6.01 -20.85 -7.56
N GLN A 49 6.32 -20.35 -8.76
CA GLN A 49 6.28 -18.92 -9.05
C GLN A 49 4.83 -18.43 -9.01
N ILE A 50 4.60 -17.32 -8.31
CA ILE A 50 3.28 -16.69 -8.28
C ILE A 50 3.15 -15.79 -9.50
N ALA A 51 2.22 -16.12 -10.40
CA ALA A 51 1.89 -15.30 -11.56
C ALA A 51 0.97 -14.13 -11.19
N HIS A 52 0.07 -14.36 -10.23
CA HIS A 52 -0.88 -13.36 -9.75
C HIS A 52 -1.28 -13.66 -8.31
N ALA A 53 -1.49 -12.62 -7.50
CA ALA A 53 -2.08 -12.75 -6.19
C ALA A 53 -2.98 -11.55 -5.87
N GLU A 54 -3.98 -11.80 -5.03
CA GLU A 54 -4.83 -10.79 -4.43
C GLU A 54 -4.71 -10.90 -2.92
N PHE A 55 -4.50 -9.78 -2.25
CA PHE A 55 -4.50 -9.72 -0.81
C PHE A 55 -5.24 -8.47 -0.32
N LYS A 56 -5.70 -8.53 0.92
CA LYS A 56 -6.47 -7.49 1.56
C LYS A 56 -5.68 -6.81 2.66
N VAL A 57 -5.63 -5.48 2.67
CA VAL A 57 -5.15 -4.67 3.79
C VAL A 57 -6.34 -3.86 4.30
N GLY A 58 -6.77 -4.11 5.55
CA GLY A 58 -8.01 -3.53 6.07
C GLY A 58 -9.23 -3.95 5.24
N ASP A 59 -9.86 -3.00 4.57
CA ASP A 59 -11.00 -3.22 3.67
C ASP A 59 -10.61 -3.21 2.17
N SER A 60 -9.37 -2.87 1.85
CA SER A 60 -8.87 -2.62 0.50
C SER A 60 -8.19 -3.85 -0.10
N ILE A 61 -8.49 -4.15 -1.37
CA ILE A 61 -7.84 -5.23 -2.12
C ILE A 61 -6.71 -4.65 -2.96
N ILE A 62 -5.57 -5.34 -2.96
CA ILE A 62 -4.41 -5.05 -3.79
C ILE A 62 -4.10 -6.30 -4.61
N MET A 63 -3.90 -6.10 -5.91
CA MET A 63 -3.41 -7.13 -6.83
C MET A 63 -1.90 -7.06 -6.93
N MET A 64 -1.26 -8.19 -7.22
CA MET A 64 0.18 -8.28 -7.29
C MET A 64 0.65 -9.31 -8.33
N ALA A 65 1.78 -9.01 -8.98
CA ALA A 65 2.56 -9.97 -9.75
C ALA A 65 4.07 -9.74 -9.61
N GLY A 66 4.85 -10.65 -10.18
CA GLY A 66 6.28 -10.50 -10.34
C GLY A 66 6.66 -9.57 -11.49
N ASP A 67 7.94 -9.16 -11.53
CA ASP A 67 8.55 -8.50 -12.68
C ASP A 67 8.26 -9.23 -14.01
N ASP A 68 7.81 -8.47 -15.01
CA ASP A 68 7.70 -8.91 -16.41
C ASP A 68 8.41 -7.87 -17.30
N PRO A 69 9.65 -8.13 -17.75
CA PRO A 69 10.42 -7.21 -18.58
C PRO A 69 9.73 -6.78 -19.89
N GLY A 70 8.74 -7.54 -20.38
CA GLY A 70 7.97 -7.19 -21.57
C GLY A 70 6.77 -6.28 -21.29
N MET A 71 6.41 -6.06 -20.01
CA MET A 71 5.17 -5.39 -19.63
C MET A 71 5.38 -4.36 -18.51
N HIS A 72 5.76 -4.81 -17.31
CA HIS A 72 5.85 -3.98 -16.11
C HIS A 72 7.00 -4.43 -15.20
N LEU A 73 7.70 -3.44 -14.62
CA LEU A 73 8.83 -3.67 -13.73
C LEU A 73 8.52 -3.19 -12.30
N SER A 74 9.10 -3.86 -11.31
CA SER A 74 9.07 -3.45 -9.91
C SER A 74 9.90 -2.18 -9.69
N PRO A 75 9.65 -1.42 -8.61
CA PRO A 75 10.45 -0.22 -8.32
C PRO A 75 11.96 -0.45 -8.21
N GLN A 76 12.38 -1.68 -7.89
CA GLN A 76 13.79 -2.06 -7.75
C GLN A 76 14.50 -2.23 -9.09
N THR A 77 13.77 -2.69 -10.11
CA THR A 77 14.29 -3.01 -11.45
C THR A 77 14.01 -1.90 -12.46
N GLY A 78 12.91 -1.16 -12.28
CA GLY A 78 12.43 -0.12 -13.18
C GLY A 78 12.88 1.30 -12.85
N GLU A 79 13.66 1.53 -11.80
CA GLU A 79 14.24 2.83 -11.39
C GLU A 79 13.26 4.00 -11.09
N TYR A 80 11.93 3.81 -11.15
CA TYR A 80 10.95 4.88 -10.89
C TYR A 80 9.83 4.46 -9.92
N ARG A 81 9.33 5.43 -9.14
CA ARG A 81 8.18 5.28 -8.21
C ARG A 81 7.18 6.40 -8.46
N SER A 82 6.15 6.17 -9.26
CA SER A 82 5.13 7.18 -9.58
C SER A 82 3.89 7.11 -8.69
N VAL A 83 3.71 6.02 -7.94
CA VAL A 83 2.54 5.77 -7.10
C VAL A 83 2.98 5.46 -5.67
N SER A 84 2.23 5.99 -4.70
CA SER A 84 2.36 5.68 -3.27
C SER A 84 1.01 5.34 -2.67
N PHE A 85 1.00 4.57 -1.60
CA PHE A 85 -0.20 4.18 -0.87
C PHE A 85 -0.40 5.04 0.36
N MET A 86 -1.63 5.52 0.58
CA MET A 86 -2.05 6.10 1.87
C MET A 86 -2.89 5.05 2.60
N VAL A 87 -2.49 4.70 3.83
CA VAL A 87 -3.15 3.68 4.65
C VAL A 87 -3.55 4.31 5.97
N TYR A 88 -4.86 4.37 6.22
CA TYR A 88 -5.38 4.84 7.49
C TYR A 88 -5.46 3.69 8.51
N VAL A 89 -5.00 3.96 9.72
CA VAL A 89 -5.02 3.04 10.86
C VAL A 89 -5.48 3.77 12.11
N PRO A 90 -6.06 3.05 13.11
CA PRO A 90 -6.48 3.68 14.37
C PRO A 90 -5.32 4.27 15.18
N ASP A 91 -4.12 3.70 15.07
CA ASP A 91 -2.91 4.15 15.76
C ASP A 91 -1.69 4.04 14.83
N VAL A 92 -1.23 5.19 14.34
CA VAL A 92 -0.12 5.28 13.39
C VAL A 92 1.23 5.02 14.04
N ASP A 93 1.42 5.33 15.33
CA ASP A 93 2.68 5.13 16.03
C ASP A 93 2.91 3.62 16.22
N ALA A 94 1.90 2.89 16.70
CA ALA A 94 1.96 1.43 16.83
C ALA A 94 2.12 0.74 15.46
N ALA A 95 1.44 1.23 14.42
CA ALA A 95 1.58 0.69 13.07
C ALA A 95 2.98 0.95 12.48
N ALA A 96 3.56 2.12 12.72
CA ALA A 96 4.92 2.47 12.31
C ALA A 96 5.96 1.56 12.97
N GLU A 97 5.86 1.31 14.27
CA GLU A 97 6.74 0.37 14.99
C GLU A 97 6.69 -1.03 14.36
N LYS A 98 5.47 -1.53 14.11
CA LYS A 98 5.27 -2.84 13.46
C LYS A 98 5.84 -2.88 12.04
N ALA A 99 5.62 -1.84 11.25
CA ALA A 99 6.12 -1.73 9.88
C ALA A 99 7.66 -1.76 9.85
N MET A 100 8.31 -0.99 10.73
CA MET A 100 9.76 -0.98 10.85
C MET A 100 10.31 -2.32 11.34
N ALA A 101 9.67 -2.94 12.34
CA ALA A 101 10.06 -4.27 12.84
C ALA A 101 9.95 -5.35 11.76
N ALA A 102 9.03 -5.20 10.80
CA ALA A 102 8.89 -6.07 9.65
C ALA A 102 9.90 -5.79 8.51
N GLY A 103 10.70 -4.71 8.62
CA GLY A 103 11.75 -4.36 7.67
C GLY A 103 11.43 -3.19 6.73
N MET A 104 10.35 -2.44 6.96
CA MET A 104 10.16 -1.18 6.24
C MET A 104 11.18 -0.13 6.68
N LYS A 105 11.72 0.61 5.73
CA LYS A 105 12.60 1.75 5.99
C LYS A 105 11.77 3.01 6.16
N MET A 106 11.99 3.75 7.24
CA MET A 106 11.38 5.08 7.40
C MET A 106 11.97 6.07 6.38
N VAL A 107 11.09 6.73 5.63
CA VAL A 107 11.40 7.79 4.66
C VAL A 107 11.07 9.17 5.23
N LYS A 108 9.94 9.27 5.95
CA LYS A 108 9.55 10.47 6.72
C LYS A 108 9.04 10.03 8.09
N GLU A 109 9.53 10.69 9.13
CA GLU A 109 9.13 10.46 10.52
C GLU A 109 7.64 10.68 10.73
N VAL A 110 7.07 9.93 11.69
CA VAL A 110 5.68 10.10 12.10
C VAL A 110 5.54 11.44 12.83
N ARG A 111 4.70 12.32 12.29
CA ARG A 111 4.41 13.61 12.89
C ARG A 111 3.01 14.09 12.52
N ASP A 112 2.50 15.00 13.33
CA ASP A 112 1.25 15.70 13.08
C ASP A 112 1.42 16.62 11.86
N GLN A 113 0.41 16.65 11.01
CA GLN A 113 0.41 17.36 9.76
C GLN A 113 -0.58 18.52 9.82
N PHE A 114 -0.33 19.55 9.01
CA PHE A 114 -1.15 20.75 8.96
C PHE A 114 -2.62 20.48 8.57
N TYR A 115 -2.89 19.32 7.99
CA TYR A 115 -4.20 18.89 7.50
C TYR A 115 -4.96 17.94 8.46
N GLY A 116 -4.55 17.85 9.73
CA GLY A 116 -5.33 17.14 10.76
C GLY A 116 -5.05 15.65 10.88
N ASP A 117 -4.06 15.13 10.14
CA ASP A 117 -3.59 13.76 10.27
C ASP A 117 -2.24 13.71 10.99
N ARG A 118 -1.99 12.61 11.69
CA ARG A 118 -0.64 12.19 12.08
C ARG A 118 -0.16 11.14 11.10
N THR A 119 0.94 11.39 10.40
CA THR A 119 1.41 10.50 9.33
C THR A 119 2.91 10.26 9.35
N GLY A 120 3.33 9.06 8.96
CA GLY A 120 4.72 8.72 8.62
C GLY A 120 4.79 8.06 7.25
N THR A 121 5.93 8.16 6.56
CA THR A 121 6.13 7.54 5.23
C THR A 121 7.26 6.53 5.28
N PHE A 122 7.03 5.38 4.67
CA PHE A 122 7.89 4.21 4.73
C PHE A 122 8.09 3.61 3.33
N GLU A 123 9.25 3.01 3.12
CA GLU A 123 9.59 2.25 1.93
C GLU A 123 9.65 0.77 2.31
N ASP A 124 8.93 -0.07 1.57
CA ASP A 124 8.98 -1.52 1.78
C ASP A 124 10.20 -2.17 1.12
N PRO A 125 10.53 -3.43 1.44
CA PRO A 125 11.66 -4.14 0.86
C PRO A 125 11.59 -4.35 -0.67
N PHE A 126 10.47 -4.02 -1.31
CA PHE A 126 10.25 -4.11 -2.76
C PHE A 126 10.26 -2.72 -3.43
N GLY A 127 10.51 -1.67 -2.64
CA GLY A 127 10.65 -0.29 -3.10
C GLY A 127 9.32 0.47 -3.26
N HIS A 128 8.20 -0.06 -2.79
CA HIS A 128 6.94 0.70 -2.78
C HIS A 128 6.88 1.67 -1.60
N ILE A 129 6.23 2.82 -1.81
CA ILE A 129 6.07 3.86 -0.81
C ILE A 129 4.70 3.77 -0.15
N TRP A 130 4.70 3.71 1.18
CA TRP A 130 3.53 3.60 2.03
C TRP A 130 3.52 4.76 3.04
N THR A 131 2.50 5.60 3.01
CA THR A 131 2.21 6.57 4.05
C THR A 131 1.16 5.98 4.98
N LEU A 132 1.50 5.81 6.25
CA LEU A 132 0.58 5.39 7.30
C LEU A 132 0.05 6.64 7.99
N GLY A 133 -1.25 6.69 8.27
CA GLY A 133 -1.89 7.84 8.88
C GLY A 133 -2.97 7.49 9.89
N THR A 134 -3.12 8.34 10.89
CA THR A 134 -4.30 8.40 11.75
C THR A 134 -4.87 9.80 11.66
N HIS A 135 -6.17 9.90 11.41
CA HIS A 135 -6.87 11.17 11.47
C HIS A 135 -7.04 11.58 12.94
N ILE A 136 -6.53 12.75 13.33
CA ILE A 136 -6.48 13.19 14.74
C ILE A 136 -7.29 14.48 15.00
N GLU A 137 -7.62 15.25 13.96
CA GLU A 137 -8.33 16.51 14.09
C GLU A 137 -9.15 16.82 12.82
N ASP A 138 -10.45 17.05 12.99
CA ASP A 138 -11.32 17.56 11.93
C ASP A 138 -11.04 19.06 11.68
N LEU A 139 -10.74 19.42 10.43
CA LEU A 139 -10.42 20.80 10.04
C LEU A 139 -11.26 21.25 8.84
N THR A 140 -11.60 22.54 8.83
CA THR A 140 -12.18 23.18 7.66
C THR A 140 -11.12 23.44 6.58
N PRO A 141 -11.53 23.55 5.29
CA PRO A 141 -10.59 23.87 4.21
C PRO A 141 -9.81 25.17 4.43
N ASP A 142 -10.43 26.18 5.07
CA ASP A 142 -9.79 27.46 5.37
C ASP A 142 -8.71 27.32 6.46
N GLU A 143 -8.97 26.54 7.51
CA GLU A 143 -7.97 26.23 8.54
C GLU A 143 -6.78 25.46 7.95
N ILE A 144 -7.03 24.47 7.09
CA ILE A 144 -5.97 23.72 6.39
C ILE A 144 -5.14 24.68 5.54
N LYS A 145 -5.78 25.59 4.79
CA LYS A 145 -5.09 26.57 3.94
C LYS A 145 -4.22 27.52 4.76
N GLU A 146 -4.74 28.04 5.87
CA GLU A 146 -3.99 28.93 6.76
C GLU A 146 -2.79 28.22 7.39
N ARG A 147 -2.99 27.00 7.90
CA ARG A 147 -1.89 26.18 8.48
C ARG A 147 -0.85 25.84 7.42
N ALA A 148 -1.26 25.47 6.20
CA ALA A 148 -0.36 25.18 5.09
C ALA A 148 0.54 26.39 4.75
N GLN A 149 -0.02 27.61 4.71
CA GLN A 149 0.75 28.83 4.44
C GLN A 149 1.87 29.04 5.47
N ARG A 150 1.65 28.72 6.75
CA ARG A 150 2.68 28.84 7.80
C ARG A 150 3.78 27.77 7.69
N VAL A 151 3.47 26.60 7.12
CA VAL A 151 4.43 25.50 6.95
C VAL A 151 5.29 25.69 5.70
N TYR A 152 4.74 26.32 4.65
CA TYR A 152 5.39 26.51 3.35
C TYR A 152 5.88 27.93 3.06
N SER A 153 5.75 28.86 4.03
CA SER A 153 6.39 30.19 3.99
C SER A 153 7.86 30.11 4.38
#